data_AF-A0A7S1SSJ3-F1
#
_entry.id   AF-A0A7S1SSJ3-F1
#
_cell.length_a   1.000
_cell.length_b   1.000
_cell.length_c   1.000
_cell.angle_alpha   90.00
_cell.angle_beta   90.00
_cell.angle_gamma   90.00
#
_symmetry.space_group_name_H-M   'P 1'
#
loop_
_entity.id
_entity.type
_entity.pdbx_description
1 polymer ?
#
loop_
_entity_poly.entity_id
_entity_poly.type
_entity_poly.pdbx_seq_one_letter_code
_entity_poly.pdbx_strand_id
1 'polypeptide(L)'
;GNSRSLHGHPRESQQHTIAHTTANHESYDKIQMRMRLRYIFGRLSACRRVILYWAAAVTLAALSHEASDSAANSSADPTRFVVVGCGRSGSTLLVSTLAENPTITSHREVFHKAGLKLGRLDPKVTPLLKGSAAEEACDNQHCIASTHSSRGHTTLLRLQRMHPPELIQSLWDTLPGGTKAVGFKLLKGHLQPELAKQLLLEDAAVKKVVILRQNVLARLFSLEAATTTGRWKNAHYATRMKVDVAGAVEGLASDLKWYSFIKEQLQGQEIQVVTYEELESD
;
A
#
# COMPACT_ATOMS: atom_id res chain seq x y z
N GLY A 1 -83.35 23.68 5.20
CA GLY A 1 -82.52 23.27 6.35
C GLY A 1 -81.65 22.10 5.94
N ASN A 2 -80.33 22.24 6.07
CA ASN A 2 -79.46 21.17 6.55
C ASN A 2 -78.06 21.74 6.82
N SER A 3 -77.74 21.75 8.10
CA SER A 3 -76.53 22.20 8.75
C SER A 3 -75.49 21.06 8.76
N ARG A 4 -74.25 21.35 8.34
CA ARG A 4 -73.08 20.51 8.67
C ARG A 4 -71.86 21.37 8.98
N SER A 5 -71.70 21.63 10.28
CA SER A 5 -70.53 21.33 11.10
C SER A 5 -69.13 21.54 10.50
N LEU A 6 -68.51 22.65 10.88
CA LEU A 6 -67.07 22.87 10.92
C LEU A 6 -66.43 21.99 12.01
N HIS A 7 -65.37 21.26 11.68
CA HIS A 7 -64.45 20.68 12.67
C HIS A 7 -63.07 21.31 12.49
N GLY A 8 -62.67 22.09 13.49
CA GLY A 8 -61.32 22.61 13.65
C GLY A 8 -60.42 21.54 14.27
N HIS A 9 -59.25 21.32 13.66
CA HIS A 9 -58.16 20.58 14.28
C HIS A 9 -57.23 21.54 15.03
N PRO A 10 -56.85 21.24 16.28
CA PRO A 10 -55.87 22.03 17.01
C PRO A 10 -54.45 21.72 16.49
N ARG A 11 -53.71 22.76 16.10
CA ARG A 11 -52.26 22.72 15.87
C ARG A 11 -51.57 23.02 17.20
N GLU A 12 -51.26 22.00 17.99
CA GLU A 12 -50.33 22.12 19.11
C GLU A 12 -49.37 20.92 19.14
N SER A 13 -48.11 21.22 19.48
CA SER A 13 -46.99 20.31 19.81
C SER A 13 -46.16 19.67 18.67
N GLN A 14 -45.30 20.48 18.02
CA GLN A 14 -44.12 19.98 17.27
C GLN A 14 -42.83 20.78 17.55
N GLN A 15 -42.65 21.33 18.76
CA GLN A 15 -41.44 22.09 19.12
C GLN A 15 -40.49 21.41 20.11
N HIS A 16 -40.81 20.22 20.64
CA HIS A 16 -39.97 19.56 21.66
C HIS A 16 -39.00 18.48 21.15
N THR A 17 -38.92 18.21 19.84
CA THR A 17 -38.09 17.10 19.31
C THR A 17 -36.81 17.54 18.60
N ILE A 18 -36.46 18.83 18.59
CA ILE A 18 -35.24 19.34 17.90
C ILE A 18 -34.07 19.54 18.88
N ALA A 19 -34.32 19.68 20.19
CA ALA A 19 -33.26 19.95 21.17
C ALA A 19 -32.42 18.72 21.57
N HIS A 20 -32.86 17.49 21.28
CA HIS A 20 -32.12 16.27 21.63
C HIS A 20 -31.10 15.81 20.58
N THR A 21 -31.08 16.40 19.38
CA THR A 21 -30.20 15.95 18.29
C THR A 21 -28.84 16.65 18.28
N THR A 22 -28.74 17.87 18.80
CA THR A 22 -27.50 18.67 18.77
C THR A 22 -26.49 18.21 19.82
N ALA A 23 -26.94 17.77 21.00
CA ALA A 23 -26.06 17.27 22.06
C ALA A 23 -25.31 15.98 21.69
N ASN A 24 -25.89 15.14 20.82
CA ASN A 24 -25.24 13.91 20.35
C ASN A 24 -24.19 14.16 19.27
N HIS A 25 -24.31 15.24 18.50
CA HIS A 25 -23.35 15.59 17.45
C HIS A 25 -22.03 16.11 18.03
N GLU A 26 -22.09 16.92 19.10
CA GLU A 26 -20.88 17.48 19.72
C GLU A 26 -20.03 16.41 20.44
N SER A 27 -20.67 15.36 20.96
CA SER A 27 -19.99 14.20 21.54
C SER A 27 -19.28 13.38 20.46
N TYR A 28 -19.91 13.19 19.30
CA TYR A 28 -19.34 12.45 18.19
C TYR A 28 -18.07 13.11 17.62
N ASP A 29 -18.10 14.44 17.44
CA ASP A 29 -16.94 15.19 16.93
C ASP A 29 -15.75 15.18 17.91
N LYS A 30 -16.01 15.28 19.22
CA LYS A 30 -14.96 15.17 20.25
C LYS A 30 -14.33 13.77 20.28
N ILE A 31 -15.12 12.71 20.11
CA ILE A 31 -14.62 11.33 20.02
C ILE A 31 -13.79 11.14 18.76
N GLN A 32 -14.27 11.61 17.60
CA GLN A 32 -13.54 11.55 16.33
C GLN A 32 -12.22 12.33 16.38
N MET A 33 -12.21 13.51 17.01
CA MET A 33 -11.00 14.33 17.15
C MET A 33 -9.97 13.66 18.07
N ARG A 34 -10.39 13.05 19.18
CA ARG A 34 -9.51 12.27 20.06
C ARG A 34 -8.94 11.04 19.35
N MET A 35 -9.73 10.34 18.54
CA MET A 35 -9.25 9.22 17.72
C MET A 35 -8.22 9.70 16.66
N ARG A 36 -8.48 10.83 15.99
CA ARG A 36 -7.54 11.44 15.03
C ARG A 36 -6.23 11.87 15.69
N LEU A 37 -6.29 12.50 16.86
CA LEU A 37 -5.08 12.92 17.58
C LEU A 37 -4.27 11.71 18.08
N ARG A 38 -4.90 10.68 18.64
CA ARG A 38 -4.19 9.43 18.97
C ARG A 38 -3.59 8.76 17.74
N TYR A 39 -4.31 8.75 16.62
CA TYR A 39 -3.81 8.22 15.35
C TYR A 39 -2.60 9.00 14.82
N ILE A 40 -2.61 10.34 14.93
CA ILE A 40 -1.49 11.19 14.49
C ILE A 40 -0.27 11.04 15.41
N PHE A 41 -0.47 11.13 16.73
CA PHE A 41 0.62 10.99 17.71
C PHE A 41 1.19 9.58 17.74
N GLY A 42 0.34 8.56 17.62
CA GLY A 42 0.76 7.16 17.46
C GLY A 42 1.61 6.96 16.21
N ARG A 43 1.25 7.56 15.07
CA ARG A 43 2.06 7.49 13.84
C ARG A 43 3.45 8.16 13.95
N LEU A 44 3.60 9.17 14.80
CA LEU A 44 4.88 9.86 14.97
C LEU A 44 5.87 9.09 15.88
N SER A 45 5.39 8.35 16.89
CA SER A 45 6.23 7.39 17.64
C SER A 45 6.48 6.12 16.80
N ALA A 46 5.38 5.58 16.28
CA ALA A 46 5.15 4.87 15.02
C ALA A 46 6.36 4.56 14.11
N CYS A 47 6.64 5.62 13.38
CA CYS A 47 7.62 5.59 12.32
C CYS A 47 9.02 5.66 12.91
N ARG A 48 9.22 6.27 14.08
CA ARG A 48 10.56 6.44 14.66
C ARG A 48 11.15 5.11 15.10
N ARG A 49 10.40 4.21 15.74
CA ARG A 49 10.98 2.92 16.18
C ARG A 49 11.13 1.90 15.07
N VAL A 50 10.17 1.78 14.15
CA VAL A 50 10.34 0.89 12.99
C VAL A 50 11.45 1.41 12.09
N ILE A 51 11.54 2.72 11.82
CA ILE A 51 12.69 3.29 11.10
C ILE A 51 13.96 3.07 11.90
N LEU A 52 13.97 3.17 13.24
CA LEU A 52 15.17 2.90 14.04
C LEU A 52 15.54 1.41 14.06
N TYR A 53 14.60 0.47 14.09
CA TYR A 53 14.88 -0.97 14.05
C TYR A 53 15.30 -1.41 12.66
N TRP A 54 14.68 -0.87 11.61
CA TRP A 54 15.07 -1.16 10.23
C TRP A 54 16.37 -0.45 9.86
N ALA A 55 16.55 0.81 10.25
CA ALA A 55 17.82 1.49 10.12
C ALA A 55 18.88 0.79 10.97
N ALA A 56 18.59 0.35 12.20
CA ALA A 56 19.55 -0.40 13.01
C ALA A 56 19.85 -1.77 12.41
N ALA A 57 18.87 -2.52 11.88
CA ALA A 57 19.09 -3.82 11.26
C ALA A 57 19.84 -3.69 9.93
N VAL A 58 19.50 -2.72 9.09
CA VAL A 58 20.21 -2.42 7.85
C VAL A 58 21.60 -1.84 8.14
N THR A 59 21.73 -0.98 9.14
CA THR A 59 23.04 -0.42 9.57
C THR A 59 23.88 -1.50 10.24
N LEU A 60 23.32 -2.40 11.04
CA LEU A 60 24.04 -3.54 11.62
C LEU A 60 24.44 -4.56 10.55
N ALA A 61 23.58 -4.83 9.57
CA ALA A 61 23.92 -5.68 8.42
C ALA A 61 25.03 -5.05 7.55
N ALA A 62 25.00 -3.72 7.36
CA ALA A 62 26.05 -2.99 6.67
C ALA A 62 27.36 -2.95 7.48
N LEU A 63 27.30 -2.68 8.79
CA LEU A 63 28.46 -2.63 9.70
C LEU A 63 29.09 -4.00 9.94
N SER A 64 28.31 -5.08 9.89
CA SER A 64 28.84 -6.45 9.99
C SER A 64 29.67 -6.83 8.76
N HIS A 65 29.43 -6.18 7.61
CA HIS A 65 30.26 -6.30 6.41
C HIS A 65 31.49 -5.37 6.44
N GLU A 66 31.41 -4.21 7.12
CA GLU A 66 32.53 -3.25 7.21
C GLU A 66 33.60 -3.64 8.26
N ALA A 67 33.29 -4.53 9.20
CA ALA A 67 34.27 -4.98 10.21
C ALA A 67 35.44 -5.79 9.61
N SER A 68 35.43 -6.09 8.31
CA SER A 68 36.45 -6.90 7.66
C SER A 68 37.23 -6.25 6.53
N ASP A 69 36.93 -5.02 6.08
CA ASP A 69 37.72 -4.39 5.00
C ASP A 69 37.82 -2.86 5.14
N SER A 70 39.06 -2.38 5.15
CA SER A 70 39.43 -0.98 5.27
C SER A 70 39.25 -0.22 3.95
N ALA A 71 38.60 0.93 4.05
CA ALA A 71 38.85 2.16 3.29
C ALA A 71 39.22 2.01 1.79
N ALA A 72 38.28 1.57 0.98
CA ALA A 72 38.21 1.96 -0.42
C ALA A 72 36.74 2.19 -0.81
N ASN A 73 36.48 3.28 -1.53
CA ASN A 73 35.19 3.74 -2.07
C ASN A 73 34.50 2.72 -3.01
N SER A 74 34.29 1.48 -2.58
CA SER A 74 33.33 0.59 -3.22
C SER A 74 31.96 1.09 -2.82
N SER A 75 31.21 1.68 -3.75
CA SER A 75 29.80 1.93 -3.54
C SER A 75 29.15 0.56 -3.40
N ALA A 76 28.98 0.09 -2.16
CA ALA A 76 28.32 -1.18 -1.90
C ALA A 76 26.99 -1.19 -2.66
N ASP A 77 26.74 -2.28 -3.40
CA ASP A 77 25.51 -2.42 -4.16
C ASP A 77 24.31 -2.20 -3.23
N PRO A 78 23.33 -1.39 -3.65
CA PRO A 78 22.19 -1.06 -2.81
C PRO A 78 21.41 -2.32 -2.47
N THR A 79 21.01 -2.44 -1.20
CA THR A 79 20.24 -3.58 -0.72
C THR A 79 18.91 -3.66 -1.46
N ARG A 80 18.66 -4.79 -2.13
CA ARG A 80 17.42 -5.05 -2.85
C ARG A 80 16.41 -5.70 -1.91
N PHE A 81 15.16 -5.24 -1.92
CA PHE A 81 14.11 -5.86 -1.11
C PHE A 81 12.75 -5.92 -1.80
N VAL A 82 11.92 -6.86 -1.35
CA VAL A 82 10.51 -6.96 -1.74
C VAL A 82 9.62 -7.06 -0.51
N VAL A 83 8.57 -6.22 -0.47
CA VAL A 83 7.50 -6.32 0.54
C VAL A 83 6.37 -7.16 -0.04
N VAL A 84 6.16 -8.34 0.54
CA VAL A 84 5.15 -9.31 0.10
C VAL A 84 3.93 -9.24 1.01
N GLY A 85 2.74 -9.12 0.44
CA GLY A 85 1.50 -9.11 1.21
C GLY A 85 0.25 -9.36 0.38
N CYS A 86 -0.89 -8.95 0.93
CA CYS A 86 -2.19 -8.98 0.25
C CYS A 86 -2.88 -7.61 0.38
N GLY A 87 -4.08 -7.50 -0.20
CA GLY A 87 -4.91 -6.31 -0.03
C GLY A 87 -5.15 -5.99 1.44
N ARG A 88 -4.96 -4.72 1.83
CA ARG A 88 -5.23 -4.20 3.19
C ARG A 88 -4.40 -4.84 4.32
N SER A 89 -3.26 -5.43 4.01
CA SER A 89 -2.34 -6.00 5.03
C SER A 89 -1.49 -4.97 5.78
N GLY A 90 -1.58 -3.68 5.47
CA GLY A 90 -0.64 -2.67 5.99
C GLY A 90 0.55 -2.39 5.08
N SER A 91 0.69 -3.11 3.98
CA SER A 91 1.83 -3.01 3.08
C SER A 91 2.06 -1.61 2.49
N THR A 92 0.99 -0.83 2.30
CA THR A 92 1.08 0.58 1.91
C THR A 92 1.61 1.48 3.03
N LEU A 93 1.28 1.19 4.29
CA LEU A 93 1.82 1.91 5.45
C LEU A 93 3.33 1.70 5.50
N LEU A 94 3.77 0.44 5.54
CA LEU A 94 5.19 0.07 5.58
C LEU A 94 6.01 0.73 4.46
N VAL A 95 5.60 0.56 3.20
CA VAL A 95 6.31 1.14 2.05
C VAL A 95 6.32 2.66 2.07
N SER A 96 5.26 3.30 2.58
CA SER A 96 5.25 4.76 2.70
C SER A 96 6.22 5.22 3.78
N THR A 97 6.27 4.53 4.92
CA THR A 97 7.24 4.79 6.01
C THR A 97 8.68 4.57 5.56
N LEU A 98 8.96 3.49 4.82
CA LEU A 98 10.30 3.25 4.25
C LEU A 98 10.71 4.40 3.30
N ALA A 99 9.79 4.89 2.47
CA ALA A 99 10.03 5.98 1.54
C ALA A 99 10.23 7.36 2.22
N GLU A 100 9.99 7.49 3.52
CA GLU A 100 10.33 8.70 4.28
C GLU A 100 11.84 8.81 4.55
N ASN A 101 12.58 7.70 4.50
CA ASN A 101 14.04 7.70 4.59
C ASN A 101 14.66 8.06 3.23
N PRO A 102 15.44 9.16 3.12
CA PRO A 102 16.00 9.59 1.84
C PRO A 102 17.02 8.61 1.22
N THR A 103 17.54 7.67 2.01
CA THR A 103 18.47 6.64 1.52
C THR A 103 17.76 5.36 1.06
N ILE A 104 16.42 5.29 1.17
CA ILE A 104 15.62 4.14 0.75
C ILE A 104 14.68 4.53 -0.39
N THR A 105 14.86 3.90 -1.54
CA THR A 105 13.92 4.02 -2.66
C THR A 105 12.89 2.88 -2.58
N SER A 106 11.72 3.17 -2.03
CA SER A 106 10.62 2.19 -1.96
C SER A 106 9.52 2.51 -2.98
N HIS A 107 9.50 1.75 -4.08
CA HIS A 107 8.39 1.80 -5.02
C HIS A 107 7.17 1.11 -4.43
N ARG A 108 5.98 1.45 -4.94
CA ARG A 108 4.73 0.85 -4.46
C ARG A 108 4.46 -0.42 -5.25
N GLU A 109 3.35 -0.45 -5.97
CA GLU A 109 2.85 -1.65 -6.65
C GLU A 109 3.26 -1.59 -8.11
N VAL A 110 4.49 -2.02 -8.40
CA VAL A 110 5.04 -2.00 -9.77
C VAL A 110 4.39 -3.03 -10.69
N PHE A 111 3.68 -4.00 -10.11
CA PHE A 111 2.95 -5.04 -10.83
C PHE A 111 1.41 -4.92 -10.71
N HIS A 112 0.89 -3.75 -10.32
CA HIS A 112 -0.56 -3.58 -10.23
C HIS A 112 -1.21 -3.52 -11.62
N LYS A 113 -2.32 -4.27 -11.81
CA LYS A 113 -2.98 -4.42 -13.12
C LYS A 113 -3.52 -3.10 -13.69
N ALA A 114 -3.95 -2.18 -12.83
CA ALA A 114 -4.42 -0.85 -13.25
C ALA A 114 -3.28 0.14 -13.59
N GLY A 115 -2.02 -0.28 -13.50
CA GLY A 115 -0.85 0.52 -13.86
C GLY A 115 0.21 0.61 -12.75
N LEU A 116 1.37 1.12 -13.14
CA LEU A 116 2.55 1.27 -12.28
C LEU A 116 2.33 2.29 -11.17
N LYS A 117 2.61 1.89 -9.93
CA LYS A 117 2.66 2.79 -8.77
C LYS A 117 4.11 2.91 -8.32
N LEU A 118 4.83 3.89 -8.85
CA LEU A 118 6.25 4.12 -8.52
C LEU A 118 6.41 5.03 -7.30
N GLY A 119 7.52 4.84 -6.58
CA GLY A 119 8.00 5.72 -5.52
C GLY A 119 8.77 6.92 -6.09
N ARG A 120 9.67 7.48 -5.28
CA ARG A 120 10.60 8.53 -5.75
C ARG A 120 11.52 7.92 -6.83
N LEU A 121 11.57 8.55 -8.00
CA LEU A 121 12.54 8.24 -9.04
C LEU A 121 13.60 9.33 -9.06
N ASP A 122 14.81 9.00 -9.54
CA ASP A 122 15.81 10.02 -9.81
C ASP A 122 15.25 10.99 -10.89
N PRO A 123 15.25 12.31 -10.65
CA PRO A 123 14.84 13.31 -11.64
C PRO A 123 15.59 13.19 -12.98
N LYS A 124 16.85 12.70 -12.97
CA LYS A 124 17.67 12.49 -14.17
C LYS A 124 17.23 11.28 -14.98
N VAL A 125 16.60 10.29 -14.35
CA VAL A 125 16.14 9.07 -15.02
C VAL A 125 14.66 9.15 -15.40
N THR A 126 13.92 10.06 -14.76
CA THR A 126 12.53 10.36 -15.12
C THR A 126 12.34 10.66 -16.63
N PRO A 127 13.24 11.39 -17.33
CA PRO A 127 13.20 11.54 -18.79
C PRO A 127 13.47 10.26 -19.58
N LEU A 128 14.41 9.42 -19.13
CA LEU A 128 14.77 8.16 -19.79
C LEU A 128 13.62 7.15 -19.74
N LEU A 129 12.88 7.14 -18.64
CA LEU A 129 11.65 6.35 -18.49
C LEU A 129 10.47 6.93 -19.29
N LYS A 130 10.53 8.23 -19.62
CA LYS A 130 9.49 8.94 -20.37
C LYS A 130 9.65 8.86 -21.89
N GLY A 131 10.76 8.35 -22.42
CA GLY A 131 10.86 8.13 -23.86
C GLY A 131 12.21 7.64 -24.36
N SER A 132 12.19 6.46 -24.95
CA SER A 132 12.78 6.24 -26.28
C SER A 132 11.70 5.64 -27.19
N ALA A 133 10.74 6.47 -27.57
CA ALA A 133 9.87 6.22 -28.71
C ALA A 133 10.22 7.24 -29.79
N ALA A 134 11.43 7.10 -30.34
CA ALA A 134 11.52 7.19 -31.79
C ALA A 134 10.77 5.95 -32.31
N GLU A 135 9.72 6.19 -33.08
CA GLU A 135 9.08 5.24 -34.00
C GLU A 135 8.44 3.99 -33.40
N GLU A 136 7.13 4.03 -33.18
CA GLU A 136 6.25 3.04 -33.82
C GLU A 136 4.81 3.54 -33.84
N ALA A 137 4.35 3.81 -35.07
CA ALA A 137 2.95 3.96 -35.40
C ALA A 137 2.24 2.65 -35.07
N CYS A 138 1.34 2.67 -34.09
CA CYS A 138 0.25 1.73 -34.06
C CYS A 138 -1.02 2.49 -33.71
N ASP A 139 -1.74 2.75 -34.80
CA ASP A 139 -3.10 3.25 -34.85
C ASP A 139 -4.00 2.26 -34.10
N ASN A 140 -4.67 2.71 -33.04
CA ASN A 140 -6.04 2.31 -32.73
C ASN A 140 -6.57 3.10 -31.53
N GLN A 141 -7.40 4.07 -31.90
CA GLN A 141 -8.32 4.82 -31.07
C GLN A 141 -9.26 3.86 -30.31
N HIS A 142 -9.21 3.89 -28.98
CA HIS A 142 -10.33 3.78 -28.02
C HIS A 142 -9.85 3.17 -26.71
N CYS A 143 -9.39 4.01 -25.78
CA CYS A 143 -9.50 3.69 -24.36
C CYS A 143 -9.66 4.98 -23.55
N ILE A 144 -10.64 4.92 -22.66
CA ILE A 144 -11.39 6.00 -22.03
C ILE A 144 -10.56 6.73 -20.97
N ALA A 145 -10.91 8.00 -20.78
CA ALA A 145 -10.29 8.99 -19.92
C ALA A 145 -10.05 8.55 -18.47
N SER A 146 -8.80 8.72 -18.01
CA SER A 146 -8.50 9.13 -16.62
C SER A 146 -7.22 9.98 -16.58
N THR A 147 -7.42 11.30 -16.53
CA THR A 147 -6.54 12.36 -16.00
C THR A 147 -5.02 12.28 -16.22
N HIS A 148 -4.59 12.95 -17.30
CA HIS A 148 -3.45 13.89 -17.39
C HIS A 148 -2.10 13.54 -16.73
N SER A 149 -1.39 12.53 -17.25
CA SER A 149 0.09 12.49 -17.40
C SER A 149 0.54 11.21 -18.12
N SER A 150 -0.09 10.87 -19.26
CA SER A 150 0.07 9.55 -19.91
C SER A 150 1.18 9.47 -20.96
N ARG A 151 1.90 10.56 -21.27
CA ARG A 151 2.83 10.59 -22.43
C ARG A 151 4.23 10.00 -22.23
N GLY A 152 4.53 9.41 -21.08
CA GLY A 152 5.84 8.78 -20.83
C GLY A 152 5.80 7.53 -19.96
N HIS A 153 4.68 6.81 -19.94
CA HIS A 153 4.53 5.56 -19.17
C HIS A 153 4.43 4.32 -20.06
N THR A 154 4.44 4.45 -21.38
CA THR A 154 4.23 3.34 -22.32
C THR A 154 5.33 2.29 -22.22
N THR A 155 6.59 2.70 -22.09
CA THR A 155 7.73 1.78 -21.99
C THR A 155 7.68 0.94 -20.72
N LEU A 156 7.55 1.56 -19.54
CA LEU A 156 7.51 0.80 -18.30
C LEU A 156 6.25 -0.07 -18.17
N LEU A 157 5.10 0.38 -18.66
CA LEU A 157 3.88 -0.44 -18.68
C LEU A 157 4.03 -1.62 -19.65
N ARG A 158 4.74 -1.45 -20.77
CA ARG A 158 5.10 -2.53 -21.67
C ARG A 158 6.03 -3.53 -20.99
N LEU A 159 7.10 -3.06 -20.32
CA LEU A 159 7.98 -3.93 -19.54
C LEU A 159 7.21 -4.66 -18.44
N GLN A 160 6.33 -3.99 -17.69
CA GLN A 160 5.49 -4.62 -16.68
C GLN A 160 4.69 -5.81 -17.21
N ARG A 161 4.14 -5.71 -18.43
CA ARG A 161 3.24 -6.71 -19.00
C ARG A 161 3.97 -7.80 -19.77
N MET A 162 5.03 -7.42 -20.50
CA MET A 162 5.68 -8.26 -21.49
C MET A 162 7.07 -8.73 -21.04
N HIS A 163 7.76 -7.93 -20.24
CA HIS A 163 9.13 -8.20 -19.80
C HIS A 163 9.34 -7.88 -18.30
N PRO A 164 8.61 -8.55 -17.37
CA PRO A 164 8.77 -8.31 -15.94
C PRO A 164 10.23 -8.36 -15.44
N PRO A 165 11.11 -9.28 -15.89
CA PRO A 165 12.51 -9.28 -15.45
C PRO A 165 13.24 -7.97 -15.78
N GLU A 166 13.07 -7.46 -16.99
CA GLU A 166 13.68 -6.20 -17.45
C GLU A 166 13.13 -4.98 -16.70
N LEU A 167 11.83 -4.99 -16.37
CA LEU A 167 11.26 -3.96 -15.50
C LEU A 167 11.98 -3.95 -14.16
N ILE A 168 12.16 -5.12 -13.52
CA ILE A 168 12.76 -5.14 -12.19
C ILE A 168 14.24 -4.75 -12.27
N GLN A 169 14.96 -5.22 -13.30
CA GLN A 169 16.34 -4.79 -13.57
C GLN A 169 16.45 -3.27 -13.69
N SER A 170 15.56 -2.67 -14.46
CA SER A 170 15.50 -1.22 -14.60
C SER A 170 15.27 -0.51 -13.25
N LEU A 171 14.46 -1.08 -12.34
CA LEU A 171 14.24 -0.51 -11.01
C LEU A 171 15.47 -0.61 -10.10
N TRP A 172 16.23 -1.71 -10.16
CA TRP A 172 17.45 -1.85 -9.39
C TRP A 172 18.57 -0.94 -9.89
N ASP A 173 18.65 -0.70 -11.20
CA ASP A 173 19.71 0.13 -11.80
C ASP A 173 19.38 1.63 -11.76
N THR A 174 18.09 1.98 -11.69
CA THR A 174 17.60 3.37 -11.71
C THR A 174 17.45 3.92 -10.30
N LEU A 175 18.56 4.28 -9.66
CA LEU A 175 18.54 4.75 -8.28
C LEU A 175 19.01 6.20 -8.15
N PRO A 176 18.32 7.02 -7.34
CA PRO A 176 18.86 8.30 -6.90
C PRO A 176 20.23 8.13 -6.25
N GLY A 177 21.15 9.07 -6.50
CA GLY A 177 22.44 9.10 -5.82
C GLY A 177 22.28 9.05 -4.28
N GLY A 178 23.08 8.21 -3.62
CA GLY A 178 23.01 8.00 -2.17
C GLY A 178 21.96 6.99 -1.71
N THR A 179 21.26 6.32 -2.63
CA THR A 179 20.36 5.21 -2.29
C THR A 179 21.17 4.03 -1.74
N LYS A 180 20.82 3.60 -0.52
CA LYS A 180 21.40 2.43 0.14
C LYS A 180 20.51 1.20 0.03
N ALA A 181 19.21 1.38 -0.20
CA ALA A 181 18.28 0.28 -0.41
C ALA A 181 17.21 0.63 -1.45
N VAL A 182 16.82 -0.35 -2.26
CA VAL A 182 15.75 -0.26 -3.24
C VAL A 182 14.80 -1.43 -3.10
N GLY A 183 13.51 -1.16 -3.19
CA GLY A 183 12.54 -2.23 -3.21
C GLY A 183 11.17 -1.81 -3.67
N PHE A 184 10.27 -2.78 -3.69
CA PHE A 184 8.89 -2.54 -4.09
C PHE A 184 7.93 -3.52 -3.41
N LYS A 185 6.64 -3.29 -3.61
CA LYS A 185 5.58 -4.11 -3.06
C LYS A 185 5.03 -5.10 -4.08
N LEU A 186 5.01 -6.36 -3.70
CA LEU A 186 4.33 -7.45 -4.41
C LEU A 186 3.10 -7.89 -3.62
N LEU A 187 1.92 -7.81 -4.25
CA LEU A 187 0.67 -8.30 -3.66
C LEU A 187 0.19 -9.55 -4.38
N LYS A 188 -0.63 -10.36 -3.68
CA LYS A 188 -1.36 -11.47 -4.28
C LYS A 188 -2.01 -11.07 -5.60
N GLY A 189 -1.75 -11.84 -6.66
CA GLY A 189 -2.34 -11.66 -7.99
C GLY A 189 -1.74 -10.53 -8.83
N HIS A 190 -0.66 -9.87 -8.37
CA HIS A 190 0.10 -8.92 -9.17
C HIS A 190 1.03 -9.60 -10.19
N LEU A 191 1.61 -10.73 -9.82
CA LEU A 191 2.38 -11.62 -10.69
C LEU A 191 1.81 -13.03 -10.62
N GLN A 192 2.08 -13.84 -11.65
CA GLN A 192 1.87 -15.29 -11.57
C GLN A 192 2.80 -15.87 -10.50
N PRO A 193 2.34 -16.86 -9.70
CA PRO A 193 3.13 -17.41 -8.59
C PRO A 193 4.53 -17.89 -9.01
N GLU A 194 4.63 -18.59 -10.13
CA GLU A 194 5.85 -19.18 -10.67
C GLU A 194 6.83 -18.09 -11.10
N LEU A 195 6.33 -17.01 -11.70
CA LEU A 195 7.14 -15.87 -12.09
C LEU A 195 7.60 -15.06 -10.86
N ALA A 196 6.73 -14.88 -9.87
CA ALA A 196 7.11 -14.27 -8.60
C ALA A 196 8.20 -15.09 -7.89
N LYS A 197 8.07 -16.42 -7.91
CA LYS A 197 9.07 -17.34 -7.37
C LYS A 197 10.42 -17.14 -8.04
N GLN A 198 10.48 -17.28 -9.36
CA GLN A 198 11.71 -17.18 -10.15
C GLN A 198 12.41 -15.82 -10.00
N LEU A 199 11.64 -14.71 -10.05
CA LEU A 199 12.24 -13.39 -10.11
C LEU A 199 12.60 -12.79 -8.75
N LEU A 200 11.97 -13.24 -7.67
CA LEU A 200 12.03 -12.52 -6.39
C LEU A 200 12.16 -13.45 -5.19
N LEU A 201 11.45 -14.58 -5.16
CA LEU A 201 11.44 -15.42 -3.98
C LEU A 201 12.66 -16.33 -3.94
N GLU A 202 13.17 -16.83 -5.06
CA GLU A 202 14.36 -17.69 -5.11
C GLU A 202 15.68 -16.91 -5.06
N ASP A 203 15.69 -15.64 -5.46
CA ASP A 203 16.90 -14.81 -5.46
C ASP A 203 17.28 -14.41 -4.03
N ALA A 204 18.25 -15.11 -3.43
CA ALA A 204 18.73 -14.85 -2.06
C ALA A 204 19.33 -13.44 -1.87
N ALA A 205 19.75 -12.75 -2.94
CA ALA A 205 20.25 -11.37 -2.86
C ALA A 205 19.13 -10.35 -2.61
N VAL A 206 17.87 -10.69 -2.95
CA VAL A 206 16.70 -9.86 -2.63
C VAL A 206 16.23 -10.19 -1.22
N LYS A 207 16.25 -9.22 -0.31
CA LYS A 207 15.69 -9.37 1.05
C LYS A 207 14.17 -9.41 1.01
N LYS A 208 13.55 -10.29 1.80
CA LYS A 208 12.08 -10.47 1.83
C LYS A 208 11.48 -9.94 3.12
N VAL A 209 10.46 -9.09 2.96
CA VAL A 209 9.62 -8.63 4.07
C VAL A 209 8.20 -9.11 3.85
N VAL A 210 7.74 -10.04 4.68
CA VAL A 210 6.37 -10.55 4.62
C VAL A 210 5.51 -9.76 5.60
N ILE A 211 4.51 -9.05 5.08
CA ILE A 211 3.60 -8.28 5.91
C ILE A 211 2.24 -8.95 6.06
N LEU A 212 1.88 -9.22 7.31
CA LEU A 212 0.64 -9.86 7.72
C LEU A 212 -0.28 -8.85 8.42
N ARG A 213 -1.56 -9.19 8.55
CA ARG A 213 -2.48 -8.46 9.42
C ARG A 213 -3.25 -9.48 10.23
N GLN A 214 -3.02 -9.50 11.53
CA GLN A 214 -3.54 -10.54 12.43
C GLN A 214 -5.05 -10.37 12.63
N ASN A 215 -5.54 -9.14 12.69
CA ASN A 215 -6.97 -8.88 12.79
C ASN A 215 -7.66 -9.05 11.43
N VAL A 216 -7.97 -10.31 11.12
CA VAL A 216 -8.60 -10.73 9.87
C VAL A 216 -9.94 -10.02 9.64
N LEU A 217 -10.78 -9.89 10.67
CA LEU A 217 -12.07 -9.20 10.54
C LEU A 217 -11.87 -7.73 10.16
N ALA A 218 -11.01 -7.00 10.87
CA ALA A 218 -10.72 -5.61 10.55
C ALA A 218 -10.15 -5.45 9.14
N ARG A 219 -9.34 -6.40 8.68
CA ARG A 219 -8.84 -6.44 7.30
C ARG A 219 -9.97 -6.62 6.29
N LEU A 220 -10.88 -7.56 6.52
CA LEU A 220 -12.03 -7.83 5.65
C LEU A 220 -12.94 -6.61 5.51
N PHE A 221 -13.33 -6.00 6.63
CA PHE A 221 -14.10 -4.75 6.60
C PHE A 221 -13.35 -3.63 5.87
N SER A 222 -12.03 -3.54 6.05
CA SER A 222 -11.22 -2.54 5.35
C SER A 222 -11.14 -2.79 3.84
N LEU A 223 -11.17 -4.06 3.41
CA LEU A 223 -11.15 -4.44 2.00
C LEU A 223 -12.51 -4.16 1.35
N GLU A 224 -13.58 -4.53 2.04
CA GLU A 224 -14.95 -4.26 1.61
C GLU A 224 -15.19 -2.75 1.47
N ALA A 225 -14.78 -1.96 2.46
CA ALA A 225 -14.86 -0.50 2.40
C ALA A 225 -14.10 0.08 1.20
N ALA A 226 -12.87 -0.39 0.96
CA ALA A 226 -12.05 0.09 -0.15
C ALA A 226 -12.65 -0.27 -1.51
N THR A 227 -13.21 -1.48 -1.62
CA THR A 227 -13.84 -1.98 -2.85
C THR A 227 -15.14 -1.23 -3.14
N THR A 228 -16.02 -1.11 -2.15
CA THR A 228 -17.30 -0.41 -2.28
C THR A 228 -17.12 1.08 -2.58
N THR A 229 -16.17 1.75 -1.92
CA THR A 229 -16.01 3.22 -2.06
C THR A 229 -15.01 3.63 -3.13
N GLY A 230 -14.22 2.70 -3.66
CA GLY A 230 -13.03 3.00 -4.48
C GLY A 230 -11.90 3.72 -3.72
N ARG A 231 -12.04 3.96 -2.40
CA ARG A 231 -11.06 4.69 -1.59
C ARG A 231 -10.16 3.72 -0.82
N TRP A 232 -8.91 3.63 -1.27
CA TRP A 232 -7.91 2.74 -0.68
C TRP A 232 -7.10 3.39 0.46
N LYS A 233 -7.27 4.69 0.71
CA LYS A 233 -6.63 5.43 1.81
C LYS A 233 -7.69 6.11 2.65
N ASN A 234 -7.50 6.10 3.97
CA ASN A 234 -8.36 6.81 4.94
C ASN A 234 -9.86 6.59 4.69
N ALA A 235 -10.27 5.36 4.37
CA ALA A 235 -11.67 5.05 4.18
C ALA A 235 -12.40 5.32 5.51
N HIS A 236 -13.30 6.30 5.51
CA HIS A 236 -14.15 6.57 6.66
C HIS A 236 -15.20 5.46 6.76
N TYR A 237 -15.20 4.72 7.86
CA TYR A 237 -16.15 3.63 8.13
C TYR A 237 -17.55 4.13 8.53
N ALA A 238 -17.88 5.40 8.26
CA ALA A 238 -19.13 6.00 8.68
C ALA A 238 -20.35 5.50 7.86
N THR A 239 -20.11 4.83 6.74
CA THR A 239 -21.17 4.28 5.90
C THR A 239 -21.58 2.89 6.38
N ARG A 240 -22.89 2.64 6.50
CA ARG A 240 -23.41 1.27 6.64
C ARG A 240 -23.02 0.48 5.38
N MET A 241 -22.17 -0.53 5.54
CA MET A 241 -21.75 -1.38 4.43
C MET A 241 -22.48 -2.71 4.50
N LYS A 242 -22.97 -3.19 3.36
CA LYS A 242 -23.43 -4.57 3.23
C LYS A 242 -22.19 -5.43 3.05
N VAL A 243 -21.88 -6.27 4.03
CA VAL A 243 -20.74 -7.18 3.94
C VAL A 243 -21.20 -8.48 3.31
N ASP A 244 -20.60 -8.86 2.19
CA ASP A 244 -20.69 -10.21 1.67
C ASP A 244 -19.76 -11.12 2.48
N VAL A 245 -20.33 -11.80 3.47
CA VAL A 245 -19.57 -12.69 4.36
C VAL A 245 -18.98 -13.87 3.59
N ALA A 246 -19.69 -14.41 2.60
CA ALA A 246 -19.24 -15.56 1.83
C ALA A 246 -18.01 -15.18 0.98
N GLY A 247 -18.13 -14.11 0.19
CA GLY A 247 -17.00 -13.58 -0.60
C GLY A 247 -15.81 -13.16 0.29
N ALA A 248 -16.06 -12.62 1.48
CA ALA A 248 -15.01 -12.30 2.44
C ALA A 248 -14.25 -13.54 2.95
N VAL A 249 -14.96 -14.64 3.24
CA VAL A 249 -14.36 -15.91 3.65
C VAL A 249 -13.54 -16.53 2.51
N GLU A 250 -14.06 -16.52 1.28
CA GLU A 250 -13.33 -16.99 0.10
C GLU A 250 -12.05 -16.17 -0.16
N GLY A 251 -12.16 -14.84 -0.06
CA GLY A 251 -11.03 -13.94 -0.17
C GLY A 251 -9.94 -14.22 0.88
N LEU A 252 -10.34 -14.48 2.12
CA LEU A 252 -9.44 -14.89 3.20
C LEU A 252 -8.77 -16.24 2.90
N ALA A 253 -9.53 -17.26 2.50
CA ALA A 253 -8.97 -18.56 2.16
C ALA A 253 -7.94 -18.45 1.03
N SER A 254 -8.22 -17.61 0.03
CA SER A 254 -7.27 -17.30 -1.05
C SER A 254 -6.01 -16.59 -0.56
N ASP A 255 -6.12 -15.67 0.41
CA ASP A 255 -4.95 -15.03 1.03
C ASP A 255 -4.11 -16.00 1.86
N LEU A 256 -4.75 -16.91 2.60
CA LEU A 256 -4.04 -17.94 3.37
C LEU A 256 -3.27 -18.87 2.44
N LYS A 257 -3.85 -19.27 1.30
CA LYS A 257 -3.14 -20.02 0.26
C LYS A 257 -1.92 -19.26 -0.27
N TRP A 258 -2.06 -17.96 -0.51
CA TRP A 258 -0.93 -17.11 -0.92
C TRP A 258 0.18 -17.08 0.14
N TYR A 259 -0.15 -16.90 1.42
CA TYR A 259 0.88 -16.90 2.46
C TYR A 259 1.53 -18.27 2.67
N SER A 260 0.77 -19.37 2.57
CA SER A 260 1.34 -20.72 2.59
C SER A 260 2.34 -20.91 1.44
N PHE A 261 1.96 -20.49 0.23
CA PHE A 261 2.87 -20.50 -0.93
C PHE A 261 4.16 -19.72 -0.65
N ILE A 262 4.05 -18.48 -0.17
CA ILE A 262 5.22 -17.66 0.17
C ILE A 262 6.09 -18.33 1.24
N LYS A 263 5.49 -18.89 2.30
CA LYS A 263 6.22 -19.57 3.37
C LYS A 263 7.01 -20.77 2.85
N GLU A 264 6.41 -21.56 1.97
CA GLU A 264 7.06 -22.70 1.33
C GLU A 264 8.23 -22.25 0.44
N GLN A 265 8.04 -21.23 -0.40
CA GLN A 265 9.10 -20.75 -1.30
C GLN A 265 10.27 -20.09 -0.57
N LEU A 266 10.04 -19.56 0.63
CA LEU A 266 11.08 -18.89 1.42
C LEU A 266 11.70 -19.80 2.49
N GLN A 267 11.40 -21.11 2.47
CA GLN A 267 12.01 -22.06 3.40
C GLN A 267 13.54 -22.06 3.24
N GLY A 268 14.26 -21.86 4.36
CA GLY A 268 15.73 -21.79 4.37
C GLY A 268 16.31 -20.42 4.03
N GLN A 269 15.47 -19.41 3.78
CA GLN A 269 15.92 -18.04 3.54
C GLN A 269 15.69 -17.15 4.76
N GLU A 270 16.50 -16.09 4.88
CA GLU A 270 16.27 -15.02 5.85
C GLU A 270 15.03 -14.21 5.45
N ILE A 271 14.01 -14.22 6.30
CA ILE A 271 12.77 -13.47 6.10
C ILE A 271 12.49 -12.56 7.29
N GLN A 272 12.09 -11.32 7.00
CA GLN A 272 11.52 -10.44 8.01
C GLN A 272 9.99 -10.53 7.94
N VAL A 273 9.37 -11.05 8.99
CA VAL A 273 7.91 -11.02 9.13
C VAL A 273 7.54 -9.78 9.94
N VAL A 274 6.53 -9.04 9.49
CA VAL A 274 6.01 -7.85 10.16
C VAL A 274 4.49 -7.93 10.15
N THR A 275 3.84 -7.54 11.25
CA THR A 275 2.39 -7.44 11.31
C THR A 275 1.92 -5.99 11.18
N TYR A 276 0.71 -5.79 10.66
CA TYR A 276 0.08 -4.47 10.62
C TYR A 276 -0.06 -3.87 12.00
N GLU A 277 -0.40 -4.70 12.98
CA GLU A 277 -0.62 -4.30 14.36
C GLU A 277 0.67 -3.76 15.00
N GLU A 278 1.81 -4.42 14.80
CA GLU A 278 3.14 -3.90 15.19
C GLU A 278 3.43 -2.56 14.49
N LEU A 279 3.17 -2.46 13.18
CA LEU A 279 3.40 -1.19 12.44
C LEU A 279 2.49 -0.04 12.88
N GLU A 280 1.30 -0.34 13.40
CA GLU A 280 0.34 0.66 13.88
C GLU A 280 0.61 1.09 15.33
N SER A 281 1.10 0.17 16.17
CA SER A 281 1.48 0.45 17.56
C SER A 281 2.82 1.17 17.70
N ASP A 282 3.70 0.95 16.71
CA ASP A 282 5.10 1.35 16.50
C ASP A 282 5.77 2.59 17.13
#